data_AF-A0A378IA29-F1
#
_entry.id   AF-A0A378IA29-F1
#
_cell.length_a   1.000
_cell.length_b   1.000
_cell.length_c   1.000
_cell.angle_alpha   90.00
_cell.angle_beta   90.00
_cell.angle_gamma   90.00
#
_symmetry.space_group_name_H-M   'P 1'
#
loop_
_entity.id
_entity.type
_entity.pdbx_description
1 polymer ?
#
loop_
_entity_poly.entity_id
_entity_poly.type
_entity_poly.pdbx_seq_one_letter_code
_entity_poly.pdbx_strand_id
1 'polypeptide(L)'
;MSEEKVDTDLSKWFSSYGLITAKRILENYKIKLVDEDLLYALKTPNNFYHTIMRMPLKNVFNGIIMQQARDYQLYAQKLFIDYLLSGETGKVEEAPGGNTRDDLEAERQTLLKINEAFHIDELAQEQLISESQRKLRHYAEEWQKKLLEIAKEVKHKLIADGINRPETTFVQLLTSLLVHYDFAKGDSSISKDVWARAEKTLETSLDSEQHQLIISRISELRPIANETEQGLTDYFGQGIQMGSKMRNYRKVYHDLIIRINELIKLLPDYRIDEAQVQENQESLLFDASLGEDKK
;
A
#
# COMPACT_ATOMS: atom_id res chain seq x y z
N MET A 1 6.99 -26.83 9.90
CA MET A 1 7.47 -25.54 9.36
C MET A 1 6.27 -24.64 9.27
N SER A 2 6.26 -23.59 10.09
CA SER A 2 5.07 -22.78 10.34
C SER A 2 4.60 -22.12 9.06
N GLU A 3 3.32 -22.29 8.75
CA GLU A 3 2.58 -21.39 7.87
C GLU A 3 2.80 -19.97 8.41
N GLU A 4 3.70 -19.21 7.78
CA GLU A 4 3.71 -17.77 7.92
C GLU A 4 2.32 -17.32 7.54
N LYS A 5 1.58 -16.79 8.52
CA LYS A 5 0.31 -16.10 8.30
C LYS A 5 0.54 -15.08 7.19
N VAL A 6 0.13 -15.43 5.97
CA VAL A 6 0.15 -14.51 4.84
C VAL A 6 -0.70 -13.32 5.26
N ASP A 7 0.01 -12.24 5.53
CA ASP A 7 -0.44 -10.98 6.12
C ASP A 7 -1.81 -10.57 5.58
N THR A 8 -2.85 -10.69 6.42
CA THR A 8 -4.25 -10.31 6.15
C THR A 8 -4.44 -8.79 5.96
N ASP A 9 -3.38 -8.06 5.63
CA ASP A 9 -3.36 -6.60 5.53
C ASP A 9 -4.22 -6.06 4.39
N LEU A 10 -4.44 -6.88 3.35
CA LEU A 10 -5.34 -6.54 2.24
C LEU A 10 -6.83 -6.65 2.59
N SER A 11 -7.19 -7.30 3.70
CA SER A 11 -8.58 -7.39 4.15
C SER A 11 -9.19 -6.04 4.54
N LYS A 12 -8.33 -5.09 4.93
CA LYS A 12 -8.69 -3.70 5.25
C LYS A 12 -9.13 -2.90 4.00
N TRP A 13 -8.87 -3.43 2.80
CA TRP A 13 -9.13 -2.76 1.52
C TRP A 13 -10.45 -3.18 0.84
N PHE A 14 -11.29 -3.99 1.47
CA PHE A 14 -12.61 -4.37 0.92
C PHE A 14 -13.68 -3.25 0.99
N SER A 15 -13.30 -2.05 1.38
CA SER A 15 -14.18 -0.87 1.33
C SER A 15 -14.31 -0.33 -0.10
N SER A 16 -15.32 0.50 -0.34
CA SER A 16 -15.48 1.23 -1.60
C SER A 16 -14.24 2.07 -1.95
N TYR A 17 -13.61 2.69 -0.94
CA TYR A 17 -12.34 3.40 -1.10
C TYR A 17 -11.20 2.49 -1.54
N GLY A 18 -11.12 1.29 -0.97
CA GLY A 18 -10.06 0.35 -1.32
C GLY A 18 -10.21 -0.23 -2.72
N LEU A 19 -11.43 -0.49 -3.17
CA LEU A 19 -11.70 -0.87 -4.56
C LEU A 19 -11.30 0.23 -5.55
N ILE A 20 -11.63 1.50 -5.25
CA ILE A 20 -11.24 2.63 -6.10
C ILE A 20 -9.71 2.76 -6.15
N THR A 21 -9.03 2.61 -5.01
CA THR A 21 -7.57 2.68 -4.93
C THR A 21 -6.91 1.55 -5.73
N ALA A 22 -7.37 0.30 -5.55
CA ALA A 22 -6.88 -0.85 -6.30
C ALA A 22 -7.10 -0.70 -7.81
N LYS A 23 -8.27 -0.20 -8.22
CA LYS A 23 -8.58 0.09 -9.63
C LYS A 23 -7.62 1.11 -10.22
N ARG A 24 -7.37 2.23 -9.54
CA ARG A 24 -6.40 3.26 -9.98
C ARG A 24 -4.98 2.72 -10.08
N ILE A 25 -4.57 1.86 -9.15
CA ILE A 25 -3.25 1.20 -9.19
C ILE A 25 -3.12 0.35 -10.46
N LEU A 26 -4.11 -0.50 -10.76
CA LEU A 26 -4.10 -1.34 -11.96
C LEU A 26 -4.16 -0.51 -13.25
N GLU A 27 -4.91 0.60 -13.26
CA GLU A 27 -5.00 1.52 -14.38
C GLU A 27 -3.63 2.14 -14.73
N ASN A 28 -2.80 2.45 -13.72
CA ASN A 28 -1.42 2.92 -13.94
C ASN A 28 -0.55 1.85 -14.61
N TYR A 29 -0.91 0.57 -14.48
CA TYR A 29 -0.30 -0.56 -15.17
C TYR A 29 -1.01 -0.91 -16.47
N LYS A 30 -1.98 -0.11 -16.92
CA LYS A 30 -2.84 -0.37 -18.10
C LYS A 30 -3.68 -1.65 -18.00
N ILE A 31 -3.87 -2.18 -16.78
CA ILE A 31 -4.69 -3.36 -16.51
C ILE A 31 -6.09 -2.88 -16.12
N LYS A 32 -7.12 -3.45 -16.75
CA LYS A 32 -8.52 -3.18 -16.41
C LYS A 32 -9.22 -4.50 -16.06
N LEU A 33 -9.69 -4.59 -14.83
CA LEU A 33 -10.52 -5.70 -14.35
C LEU A 33 -11.95 -5.22 -14.14
N VAL A 34 -12.91 -6.11 -14.30
CA VAL A 34 -14.30 -5.89 -13.88
C VAL A 34 -14.35 -5.88 -12.35
N ASP A 35 -15.29 -5.16 -11.74
CA ASP A 35 -15.31 -4.96 -10.29
C ASP A 35 -15.42 -6.30 -9.50
N GLU A 36 -16.15 -7.30 -10.02
CA GLU A 36 -16.21 -8.65 -9.43
C GLU A 36 -14.84 -9.35 -9.44
N ASP A 37 -14.15 -9.29 -10.59
CA ASP A 37 -12.83 -9.90 -10.80
C ASP A 37 -11.76 -9.18 -9.96
N LEU A 38 -11.84 -7.86 -9.85
CA LEU A 38 -10.98 -7.05 -8.98
C LEU A 38 -11.11 -7.48 -7.52
N LEU A 39 -12.35 -7.67 -7.06
CA LEU A 39 -12.63 -8.07 -5.68
C LEU A 39 -12.11 -9.49 -5.40
N TYR A 40 -12.20 -10.39 -6.39
CA TYR A 40 -11.59 -11.72 -6.28
C TYR A 40 -10.06 -11.66 -6.26
N ALA A 41 -9.47 -10.85 -7.15
CA ALA A 41 -8.02 -10.66 -7.23
C ALA A 41 -7.43 -10.17 -5.90
N LEU A 42 -8.12 -9.24 -5.22
CA LEU A 42 -7.71 -8.73 -3.90
C LEU A 42 -7.77 -9.81 -2.80
N LYS A 43 -8.69 -10.77 -2.89
CA LYS A 43 -8.88 -11.84 -1.88
C LYS A 43 -7.91 -13.00 -2.02
N THR A 44 -7.44 -13.25 -3.24
CA THR A 44 -6.73 -14.48 -3.56
C THR A 44 -5.22 -14.22 -3.60
N PRO A 45 -4.43 -14.72 -2.64
CA PRO A 45 -3.00 -14.36 -2.53
C PRO A 45 -2.14 -14.90 -3.67
N ASN A 46 -2.53 -16.03 -4.26
CA ASN A 46 -1.71 -16.78 -5.23
C ASN A 46 -1.99 -16.42 -6.70
N ASN A 47 -2.45 -15.20 -6.98
CA ASN A 47 -2.69 -14.74 -8.35
C ASN A 47 -1.78 -13.55 -8.70
N PHE A 48 -1.48 -13.40 -9.99
CA PHE A 48 -0.61 -12.35 -10.49
C PHE A 48 -1.12 -10.93 -10.13
N TYR A 49 -2.43 -10.69 -10.28
CA TYR A 49 -3.04 -9.39 -10.01
C TYR A 49 -2.91 -8.98 -8.54
N HIS A 50 -2.99 -9.94 -7.63
CA HIS A 50 -2.76 -9.75 -6.20
C HIS A 50 -1.31 -9.35 -5.96
N THR A 51 -0.36 -10.08 -6.53
CA THR A 51 1.07 -9.82 -6.39
C THR A 51 1.44 -8.40 -6.82
N ILE A 52 0.94 -7.94 -7.97
CA ILE A 52 1.23 -6.58 -8.45
C ILE A 52 0.53 -5.47 -7.65
N MET A 53 -0.61 -5.77 -7.01
CA MET A 53 -1.34 -4.79 -6.18
C MET A 53 -0.85 -4.72 -4.74
N ARG A 54 -0.34 -5.83 -4.19
CA ARG A 54 0.01 -5.94 -2.77
C ARG A 54 1.07 -4.92 -2.37
N MET A 55 2.11 -4.70 -3.19
CA MET A 55 3.18 -3.75 -2.85
C MET A 55 2.72 -2.28 -2.90
N PRO A 56 2.06 -1.81 -3.98
CA PRO A 56 1.50 -0.46 -4.01
C PRO A 56 0.50 -0.20 -2.88
N LEU A 57 -0.38 -1.14 -2.55
CA LEU A 57 -1.34 -0.97 -1.46
C LEU A 57 -0.66 -0.85 -0.10
N LYS A 58 0.40 -1.63 0.15
CA LYS A 58 1.24 -1.48 1.36
C LYS A 58 1.89 -0.10 1.41
N ASN A 59 2.41 0.39 0.28
CA ASN A 59 3.00 1.73 0.20
C ASN A 59 1.99 2.85 0.45
N VAL A 60 0.77 2.73 -0.08
CA VAL A 60 -0.31 3.68 0.23
C VAL A 60 -0.62 3.66 1.72
N PHE A 61 -0.72 2.48 2.33
CA PHE A 61 -0.97 2.35 3.77
C PHE A 61 0.14 2.99 4.61
N ASN A 62 1.41 2.71 4.27
CA ASN A 62 2.56 3.34 4.92
C ASN A 62 2.54 4.86 4.75
N GLY A 63 2.15 5.36 3.57
CA GLY A 63 2.00 6.79 3.30
C GLY A 63 0.96 7.47 4.19
N ILE A 64 -0.16 6.80 4.48
CA ILE A 64 -1.18 7.32 5.42
C ILE A 64 -0.59 7.44 6.83
N ILE A 65 0.11 6.42 7.32
CA ILE A 65 0.73 6.44 8.65
C ILE A 65 1.83 7.51 8.72
N MET A 66 2.63 7.63 7.66
CA MET A 66 3.67 8.65 7.53
C MET A 66 3.08 10.06 7.57
N GLN A 67 1.95 10.30 6.90
CA GLN A 67 1.25 11.58 6.95
C GLN A 67 0.78 11.90 8.38
N GLN A 68 0.20 10.94 9.11
CA GLN A 68 -0.17 11.13 10.51
C GLN A 68 1.05 11.46 11.40
N ALA A 69 2.18 10.79 11.17
CA ALA A 69 3.42 11.09 11.88
C ALA A 69 3.93 12.51 11.57
N ARG A 70 3.83 12.94 10.31
CA ARG A 70 4.16 14.30 9.86
C ARG A 70 3.23 15.35 10.48
N ASP A 71 1.94 15.06 10.62
CA ASP A 71 0.99 15.97 11.27
C ASP A 71 1.35 16.16 12.75
N TYR A 72 1.72 15.09 13.47
CA TYR A 72 2.26 15.20 14.83
C TYR A 72 3.59 15.96 14.87
N GLN A 73 4.51 15.67 13.95
CA GLN A 73 5.78 16.39 13.84
C GLN A 73 5.56 17.90 13.71
N LEU A 74 4.67 18.32 12.79
CA LEU A 74 4.35 19.72 12.56
C LEU A 74 3.74 20.37 13.79
N TYR A 75 2.86 19.67 14.50
CA TYR A 75 2.29 20.16 15.76
C TYR A 75 3.37 20.35 16.83
N ALA A 76 4.27 19.37 17.01
CA ALA A 76 5.37 19.49 17.96
C ALA A 76 6.30 20.67 17.64
N GLN A 77 6.58 20.91 16.35
CA GLN A 77 7.36 22.06 15.91
C GLN A 77 6.66 23.39 16.21
N LYS A 78 5.35 23.48 15.97
CA LYS A 78 4.55 24.69 16.29
C LYS A 78 4.59 25.00 17.78
N LEU A 79 4.44 23.99 18.66
CA LEU A 79 4.56 24.18 20.11
C LEU A 79 5.90 24.80 20.50
N PHE A 80 7.01 24.33 19.92
CA PHE A 80 8.31 24.93 20.17
C PHE A 80 8.46 26.32 19.59
N ILE A 81 7.92 26.60 18.40
CA ILE A 81 7.94 27.95 17.83
C ILE A 81 7.21 28.93 18.75
N ASP A 82 6.01 28.57 19.20
CA ASP A 82 5.22 29.40 20.13
C ASP A 82 5.96 29.61 21.46
N TYR A 83 6.58 28.56 22.00
CA TYR A 83 7.43 28.66 23.19
C TYR A 83 8.64 29.59 22.99
N LEU A 84 9.39 29.43 21.89
CA LEU A 84 10.57 30.25 21.61
C LEU A 84 10.22 31.73 21.38
N LEU A 85 9.05 32.01 20.80
CA LEU A 85 8.57 33.38 20.56
C LEU A 85 7.95 34.04 21.80
N SER A 86 7.58 33.27 22.83
CA SER A 86 7.01 33.80 24.07
C SER A 86 7.99 34.63 24.92
N GLY A 87 9.29 34.58 24.61
CA GLY A 87 10.34 35.28 25.36
C GLY A 87 10.82 34.56 26.63
N GLU A 88 10.26 33.39 26.94
CA GLU A 88 10.64 32.58 28.11
C GLU A 88 12.09 32.08 28.05
N THR A 89 12.61 31.90 26.84
CA THR A 89 14.01 31.51 26.57
C THR A 89 15.02 32.60 26.88
N GLY A 90 14.60 33.86 26.98
CA GLY A 90 15.48 34.99 27.27
C GLY A 90 15.76 35.20 28.77
N LYS A 91 15.16 34.40 29.65
CA LYS A 91 15.30 34.53 31.11
C LYS A 91 16.60 33.89 31.62
N VAL A 92 17.19 34.48 32.66
CA VAL A 92 18.37 33.90 33.35
C VAL A 92 18.04 32.54 33.99
N GLU A 93 19.00 31.62 34.05
CA GLU A 93 18.83 30.24 34.57
C GLU A 93 18.24 30.21 35.99
N GLU A 94 18.60 31.19 36.82
CA GLU A 94 18.14 31.32 38.22
C GLU A 94 16.68 31.79 38.34
N ALA A 95 16.05 32.23 37.25
CA ALA A 95 14.64 32.62 37.25
C ALA A 95 13.71 31.42 37.45
N PRO A 96 12.53 31.60 38.09
CA PRO A 96 11.55 30.54 38.27
C PRO A 96 11.27 29.78 36.97
N GLY A 97 11.29 28.45 37.03
CA GLY A 97 11.14 27.59 35.86
C GLY A 97 12.44 27.31 35.09
N GLY A 98 13.63 27.63 35.63
CA GLY A 98 14.94 27.28 35.05
C GLY A 98 15.06 25.81 34.62
N ASN A 99 14.84 24.88 35.55
CA ASN A 99 14.91 23.44 35.26
C ASN A 99 13.94 23.01 34.15
N THR A 100 12.72 23.55 34.13
CA THR A 100 11.72 23.27 33.09
C THR A 100 12.18 23.76 31.71
N ARG A 101 12.89 24.88 31.65
CA ARG A 101 13.45 25.42 30.40
C ARG A 101 14.59 24.56 29.88
N ASP A 102 15.43 24.02 30.76
CA ASP A 102 16.49 23.07 30.40
C ASP A 102 15.91 21.75 29.87
N ASP A 103 14.87 21.23 30.54
CA ASP A 103 14.14 20.04 30.08
C ASP A 103 13.48 20.27 28.70
N LEU A 104 12.89 21.45 28.48
CA LEU A 104 12.33 21.83 27.18
C LEU A 104 13.40 21.93 26.09
N GLU A 105 14.60 22.43 26.40
CA GLU A 105 15.72 22.45 25.45
C GLU A 105 16.19 21.02 25.14
N ALA A 106 16.23 20.12 26.12
CA ALA A 106 16.54 18.70 25.89
C ALA A 106 15.52 18.01 24.98
N GLU A 107 14.22 18.29 25.17
CA GLU A 107 13.15 17.79 24.28
C GLU A 107 13.25 18.43 22.88
N ARG A 108 13.67 19.70 22.77
CA ARG A 108 13.93 20.36 21.46
C ARG A 108 15.06 19.68 20.71
N GLN A 109 16.18 19.38 21.38
CA GLN A 109 17.30 18.63 20.77
C GLN A 109 16.86 17.23 20.33
N THR A 110 15.99 16.60 21.11
CA THR A 110 15.39 15.29 20.77
C THR A 110 14.51 15.40 19.53
N LEU A 111 13.65 16.42 19.43
CA LEU A 111 12.84 16.70 18.25
C LEU A 111 13.69 16.87 16.99
N LEU A 112 14.78 17.65 17.06
CA LEU A 112 15.68 17.87 15.92
C LEU A 112 16.27 16.56 15.39
N LYS A 113 16.77 15.70 16.29
CA LYS A 113 17.33 14.38 15.92
C LYS A 113 16.28 13.47 15.29
N ILE A 114 15.08 13.43 15.86
CA ILE A 114 13.99 12.61 15.31
C ILE A 114 13.55 13.13 13.94
N ASN A 115 13.50 14.46 13.75
CA ASN A 115 13.14 15.07 12.47
C ASN A 115 14.13 14.74 11.35
N GLU A 116 15.43 14.78 11.64
CA GLU A 116 16.45 14.40 10.66
C GLU A 116 16.31 12.92 10.26
N ALA A 117 16.17 12.03 11.24
CA ALA A 117 15.97 10.61 10.99
C ALA A 117 14.66 10.32 10.22
N PHE A 118 13.56 10.99 10.60
CA PHE A 118 12.28 10.89 9.93
C PHE A 118 12.39 11.33 8.47
N HIS A 119 13.01 12.49 8.19
CA HIS A 119 13.18 12.98 6.83
C HIS A 119 14.01 12.04 5.95
N ILE A 120 15.08 11.44 6.50
CA ILE A 120 15.87 10.42 5.79
C ILE A 120 15.00 9.22 5.43
N ASP A 121 14.17 8.74 6.35
CA ASP A 121 13.27 7.61 6.10
C ASP A 121 12.12 7.97 5.14
N GLU A 122 11.66 9.23 5.11
CA GLU A 122 10.69 9.72 4.12
C GLU A 122 11.28 9.66 2.70
N LEU A 123 12.50 10.16 2.52
CA LEU A 123 13.21 10.07 1.23
C LEU A 123 13.44 8.62 0.81
N ALA A 124 13.78 7.75 1.77
CA ALA A 124 13.92 6.32 1.50
C ALA A 124 12.58 5.67 1.08
N GLN A 125 11.45 6.08 1.66
CA GLN A 125 10.13 5.61 1.27
C GLN A 125 9.76 6.08 -0.14
N GLU A 126 10.05 7.33 -0.50
CA GLU A 126 9.84 7.84 -1.87
C GLU A 126 10.67 7.07 -2.90
N GLN A 127 11.94 6.79 -2.59
CA GLN A 127 12.81 5.98 -3.42
C GLN A 127 12.27 4.55 -3.57
N LEU A 128 11.86 3.92 -2.46
CA LEU A 128 11.25 2.59 -2.47
C LEU A 128 10.00 2.53 -3.35
N ILE A 129 9.13 3.54 -3.25
CA ILE A 129 7.94 3.65 -4.10
C ILE A 129 8.35 3.79 -5.56
N SER A 130 9.27 4.69 -5.90
CA SER A 130 9.70 4.92 -7.28
C SER A 130 10.29 3.67 -7.92
N GLU A 131 11.20 2.99 -7.22
CA GLU A 131 11.87 1.80 -7.71
C GLU A 131 10.91 0.60 -7.85
N SER A 132 10.06 0.36 -6.84
CA SER A 132 9.05 -0.70 -6.91
C SER A 132 8.04 -0.45 -8.02
N GLN A 133 7.58 0.79 -8.21
CA GLN A 133 6.67 1.17 -9.30
C GLN A 133 7.29 1.01 -10.68
N ARG A 134 8.59 1.23 -10.82
CA ARG A 134 9.31 0.99 -12.09
C ARG A 134 9.33 -0.51 -12.41
N LYS A 135 9.68 -1.37 -11.44
CA LYS A 135 9.69 -2.82 -11.64
C LYS A 135 8.29 -3.39 -11.90
N LEU A 136 7.29 -2.96 -11.13
CA LEU A 136 5.89 -3.37 -11.32
C LEU A 136 5.37 -3.02 -12.71
N ARG A 137 5.69 -1.82 -13.22
CA ARG A 137 5.35 -1.44 -14.60
C ARG A 137 6.00 -2.36 -15.63
N HIS A 138 7.27 -2.68 -15.45
CA HIS A 138 7.97 -3.61 -16.33
C HIS A 138 7.31 -4.99 -16.36
N TYR A 139 7.04 -5.58 -15.19
CA TYR A 139 6.36 -6.88 -15.12
C TYR A 139 4.94 -6.84 -15.68
N ALA A 140 4.19 -5.76 -15.46
CA ALA A 140 2.86 -5.60 -16.05
C ALA A 140 2.90 -5.49 -17.58
N GLU A 141 3.90 -4.81 -18.14
CA GLU A 141 4.09 -4.71 -19.60
C GLU A 141 4.47 -6.07 -20.21
N GLU A 142 5.37 -6.82 -19.57
CA GLU A 142 5.74 -8.16 -20.02
C GLU A 142 4.56 -9.13 -19.95
N TRP A 143 3.81 -9.08 -18.84
CA TRP A 143 2.59 -9.84 -18.68
C TRP A 143 1.57 -9.55 -19.78
N GLN A 144 1.28 -8.27 -20.05
CA GLN A 144 0.33 -7.87 -21.09
C GLN A 144 0.80 -8.31 -22.48
N LYS A 145 2.08 -8.16 -22.78
CA LYS A 145 2.65 -8.59 -24.06
C LYS A 145 2.45 -10.09 -24.27
N LYS A 146 2.81 -10.91 -23.28
CA LYS A 146 2.66 -12.37 -23.37
C LYS A 146 1.20 -12.80 -23.38
N LEU A 147 0.33 -12.12 -22.62
CA LEU A 147 -1.12 -12.35 -22.65
C LEU A 147 -1.73 -12.09 -24.03
N LEU A 148 -1.32 -11.01 -24.70
CA LEU A 148 -1.76 -10.70 -26.08
C LEU A 148 -1.26 -11.75 -27.08
N GLU A 149 -0.01 -12.21 -26.96
CA GLU A 149 0.52 -13.30 -27.78
C GLU A 149 -0.29 -14.59 -27.60
N ILE A 150 -0.59 -14.97 -26.36
CA ILE A 150 -1.42 -16.14 -26.04
C ILE A 150 -2.84 -15.96 -26.59
N ALA A 151 -3.45 -14.78 -26.43
CA ALA A 151 -4.78 -14.50 -26.96
C ALA A 151 -4.84 -14.68 -28.49
N LYS A 152 -3.81 -14.24 -29.20
CA LYS A 152 -3.68 -14.43 -30.67
C LYS A 152 -3.56 -15.90 -31.05
N GLU A 153 -2.74 -16.66 -30.32
CA GLU A 153 -2.58 -18.10 -30.57
C GLU A 153 -3.87 -18.88 -30.31
N VAL A 154 -4.53 -18.61 -29.18
CA VAL A 154 -5.81 -19.23 -28.80
C VAL A 154 -6.86 -18.90 -29.85
N LYS A 155 -6.95 -17.63 -30.27
CA LYS A 155 -7.83 -17.22 -31.36
C LYS A 155 -7.55 -18.00 -32.66
N HIS A 156 -6.29 -18.08 -33.08
CA HIS A 156 -5.93 -18.77 -34.33
C HIS A 156 -6.36 -20.24 -34.32
N LYS A 157 -6.21 -20.92 -33.17
CA LYS A 157 -6.63 -22.32 -33.03
C LYS A 157 -8.16 -22.46 -33.00
N LEU A 158 -8.86 -21.60 -32.26
CA LEU A 158 -10.32 -21.66 -32.15
C LEU A 158 -11.06 -21.18 -33.41
N ILE A 159 -10.39 -20.44 -34.31
CA ILE A 159 -10.93 -20.14 -35.64
C ILE A 159 -11.12 -21.44 -36.45
N ALA A 160 -10.23 -22.42 -36.31
CA ALA A 160 -10.37 -23.71 -36.99
C ALA A 160 -11.63 -24.47 -36.53
N ASP A 161 -12.07 -24.20 -35.29
CA ASP A 161 -13.28 -24.77 -34.68
C ASP A 161 -14.54 -23.91 -34.90
N GLY A 162 -14.45 -22.86 -35.74
CA GLY A 162 -15.58 -22.00 -36.10
C GLY A 162 -15.84 -20.82 -35.15
N ILE A 163 -15.00 -20.59 -34.14
CA ILE A 163 -15.15 -19.47 -33.20
C ILE A 163 -14.36 -18.25 -33.70
N ASN A 164 -15.01 -17.41 -34.51
CA ASN A 164 -14.41 -16.18 -35.02
C ASN A 164 -14.89 -14.94 -34.24
N ARG A 165 -14.09 -14.52 -33.26
CA ARG A 165 -14.33 -13.33 -32.41
C ARG A 165 -13.18 -12.33 -32.48
N PRO A 166 -13.39 -11.04 -32.16
CA PRO A 166 -12.30 -10.07 -32.11
C PRO A 166 -11.32 -10.44 -30.98
N GLU A 167 -10.04 -10.09 -31.17
CA GLU A 167 -8.94 -10.44 -30.27
C GLU A 167 -9.17 -9.95 -28.82
N THR A 168 -9.81 -8.78 -28.68
CA THR A 168 -10.20 -8.20 -27.38
C THR A 168 -11.06 -9.14 -26.54
N THR A 169 -11.90 -9.97 -27.17
CA THR A 169 -12.77 -10.94 -26.49
C THR A 169 -11.95 -12.08 -25.89
N PHE A 170 -10.92 -12.55 -26.60
CA PHE A 170 -10.02 -13.58 -26.10
C PHE A 170 -9.14 -13.05 -24.96
N VAL A 171 -8.71 -11.79 -25.02
CA VAL A 171 -8.01 -11.15 -23.90
C VAL A 171 -8.92 -11.05 -22.67
N GLN A 172 -10.18 -10.65 -22.83
CA GLN A 172 -11.16 -10.60 -21.73
C GLN A 172 -11.43 -11.98 -21.15
N LEU A 173 -11.63 -12.99 -22.00
CA LEU A 173 -11.77 -14.39 -21.61
C LEU A 173 -10.60 -14.85 -20.74
N LEU A 174 -9.37 -14.68 -21.24
CA LEU A 174 -8.16 -15.10 -20.55
C LEU A 174 -7.98 -14.32 -19.24
N THR A 175 -8.27 -13.03 -19.24
CA THR A 175 -8.17 -12.19 -18.03
C THR A 175 -9.12 -12.70 -16.94
N SER A 176 -10.38 -12.98 -17.29
CA SER A 176 -11.36 -13.51 -16.34
C SER A 176 -10.91 -14.86 -15.77
N LEU A 177 -10.36 -15.75 -16.61
CA LEU A 177 -9.80 -17.02 -16.14
C LEU A 177 -8.58 -16.82 -15.23
N LEU A 178 -7.64 -15.95 -15.63
CA LEU A 178 -6.38 -15.68 -14.93
C LEU A 178 -6.57 -15.08 -13.53
N VAL A 179 -7.62 -14.30 -13.34
CA VAL A 179 -7.99 -13.77 -12.01
C VAL A 179 -8.28 -14.90 -11.02
N HIS A 180 -8.88 -15.98 -11.52
CA HIS A 180 -9.22 -17.17 -10.74
C HIS A 180 -8.17 -18.28 -10.77
N TYR A 181 -7.17 -18.17 -11.64
CA TYR A 181 -6.14 -19.18 -11.81
C TYR A 181 -5.10 -19.10 -10.69
N ASP A 182 -4.95 -20.20 -9.96
CA ASP A 182 -3.89 -20.38 -8.97
C ASP A 182 -2.78 -21.20 -9.62
N PHE A 183 -1.65 -20.54 -9.89
CA PHE A 183 -0.50 -21.19 -10.53
C PHE A 183 0.08 -22.35 -9.71
N ALA A 184 -0.17 -22.43 -8.40
CA ALA A 184 0.25 -23.54 -7.56
C ALA A 184 -0.68 -24.76 -7.69
N LYS A 185 -1.99 -24.55 -7.92
CA LYS A 185 -3.01 -25.61 -8.03
C LYS A 185 -3.26 -26.07 -9.47
N GLY A 186 -2.81 -25.30 -10.46
CA GLY A 186 -2.97 -25.62 -11.88
C GLY A 186 -4.44 -25.69 -12.31
N ASP A 187 -4.76 -26.61 -13.22
CA ASP A 187 -6.07 -26.78 -13.88
C ASP A 187 -7.25 -26.87 -12.90
N SER A 188 -7.03 -27.44 -11.70
CA SER A 188 -8.07 -27.61 -10.68
C SER A 188 -8.52 -26.30 -10.01
N SER A 189 -7.85 -25.18 -10.29
CA SER A 189 -8.14 -23.88 -9.68
C SER A 189 -9.35 -23.17 -10.28
N ILE A 190 -9.72 -23.48 -11.53
CA ILE A 190 -10.83 -22.80 -12.21
C ILE A 190 -12.12 -23.60 -12.02
N SER A 191 -13.09 -23.01 -11.34
CA SER A 191 -14.41 -23.62 -11.14
C SER A 191 -15.24 -23.63 -12.44
N LYS A 192 -16.23 -24.51 -12.51
CA LYS A 192 -17.18 -24.56 -13.64
C LYS A 192 -17.93 -23.24 -13.83
N ASP A 193 -18.23 -22.54 -12.75
CA ASP A 193 -18.94 -21.25 -12.80
C ASP A 193 -18.08 -20.14 -13.42
N VAL A 194 -16.75 -20.18 -13.19
CA VAL A 194 -15.80 -19.27 -13.81
C VAL A 194 -15.67 -19.55 -15.31
N TRP A 195 -15.62 -20.83 -15.71
CA TRP A 195 -15.66 -21.21 -17.12
C TRP A 195 -16.94 -20.74 -17.80
N ALA A 196 -18.11 -20.99 -17.21
CA ALA A 196 -19.40 -20.56 -17.76
C ALA A 196 -19.47 -19.03 -17.94
N ARG A 197 -18.90 -18.27 -16.99
CA ARG A 197 -18.79 -16.81 -17.08
C ARG A 197 -17.85 -16.39 -18.23
N ALA A 198 -16.70 -17.04 -18.34
CA ALA A 198 -15.73 -16.75 -19.38
C ALA A 198 -16.30 -17.08 -20.77
N GLU A 199 -16.96 -18.21 -20.93
CA GLU A 199 -17.65 -18.64 -22.16
C GLU A 199 -18.78 -17.71 -22.58
N LYS A 200 -19.48 -17.09 -21.61
CA LYS A 200 -20.49 -16.06 -21.90
C LYS A 200 -19.90 -14.88 -22.68
N THR A 201 -18.62 -14.57 -22.47
CA THR A 201 -17.90 -13.53 -23.22
C THR A 201 -17.70 -13.91 -24.69
N LEU A 202 -17.57 -15.20 -24.99
CA LEU A 202 -17.45 -15.73 -26.37
C LEU A 202 -18.80 -15.96 -27.05
N GLU A 203 -19.88 -16.02 -26.26
CA GLU A 203 -21.24 -16.44 -26.66
C GLU A 203 -21.30 -17.88 -27.17
N THR A 204 -20.31 -18.71 -26.80
CA THR A 204 -20.17 -20.10 -27.25
C THR A 204 -19.64 -20.94 -26.09
N SER A 205 -20.16 -22.16 -25.94
CA SER A 205 -19.62 -23.16 -25.01
C SER A 205 -18.36 -23.78 -25.59
N LEU A 206 -17.32 -23.90 -24.77
CA LEU A 206 -16.09 -24.56 -25.17
C LEU A 206 -16.15 -26.04 -24.77
N ASP A 207 -15.55 -26.91 -25.59
CA ASP A 207 -15.41 -28.31 -25.23
C ASP A 207 -14.19 -28.57 -24.33
N SER A 208 -14.02 -29.83 -23.91
CA SER A 208 -12.92 -30.21 -23.02
C SER A 208 -11.54 -30.08 -23.68
N GLU A 209 -11.42 -30.23 -25.00
CA GLU A 209 -10.14 -30.09 -25.70
C GLU A 209 -9.75 -28.60 -25.76
N GLN A 210 -10.73 -27.73 -26.02
CA GLN A 210 -10.56 -26.28 -26.01
C GLN A 210 -10.22 -25.74 -24.61
N HIS A 211 -10.85 -26.28 -23.56
CA HIS A 211 -10.48 -25.96 -22.17
C HIS A 211 -9.01 -26.32 -21.90
N GLN A 212 -8.58 -27.54 -22.23
CA GLN A 212 -7.20 -27.97 -22.05
C GLN A 212 -6.21 -27.14 -22.85
N LEU A 213 -6.56 -26.79 -24.10
CA LEU A 213 -5.77 -25.90 -24.93
C LEU A 213 -5.55 -24.55 -24.23
N ILE A 214 -6.61 -23.91 -23.74
CA ILE A 214 -6.53 -22.62 -23.06
C ILE A 214 -5.69 -22.72 -21.79
N ILE A 215 -5.90 -23.75 -20.97
CA ILE A 215 -5.16 -23.93 -19.71
C ILE A 215 -3.67 -24.17 -19.97
N SER A 216 -3.35 -24.98 -20.99
CA SER A 216 -1.96 -25.23 -21.39
C SER A 216 -1.24 -23.94 -21.77
N ARG A 217 -1.95 -23.01 -22.42
CA ARG A 217 -1.41 -21.69 -22.79
C ARG A 217 -1.33 -20.73 -21.61
N ILE A 218 -2.33 -20.71 -20.75
CA ILE A 218 -2.29 -19.93 -19.49
C ILE A 218 -1.09 -20.34 -18.64
N SER A 219 -0.75 -21.64 -18.60
CA SER A 219 0.39 -22.14 -17.84
C SER A 219 1.74 -21.59 -18.32
N GLU A 220 1.85 -21.12 -19.56
CA GLU A 220 3.05 -20.44 -20.07
C GLU A 220 3.31 -19.08 -19.40
N LEU A 221 2.32 -18.51 -18.70
CA LEU A 221 2.48 -17.27 -17.93
C LEU A 221 3.11 -17.49 -16.55
N ARG A 222 3.22 -18.75 -16.09
CA ARG A 222 3.79 -19.10 -14.79
C ARG A 222 5.20 -18.54 -14.57
N PRO A 223 6.15 -18.60 -15.53
CA PRO A 223 7.49 -18.06 -15.34
C PRO A 223 7.47 -16.56 -15.03
N ILE A 224 6.63 -15.78 -15.72
CA ILE A 224 6.48 -14.33 -15.50
C ILE A 224 5.88 -14.07 -14.12
N ALA A 225 4.87 -14.84 -13.71
CA ALA A 225 4.27 -14.72 -12.38
C ALA A 225 5.29 -14.99 -11.26
N ASN A 226 6.09 -16.05 -11.41
CA ASN A 226 7.14 -16.41 -10.45
C ASN A 226 8.26 -15.37 -10.40
N GLU A 227 8.71 -14.88 -11.56
CA GLU A 227 9.72 -13.83 -11.65
C GLU A 227 9.24 -12.53 -11.01
N THR A 228 7.97 -12.19 -11.21
CA THR A 228 7.34 -11.03 -10.57
C THR A 228 7.36 -11.17 -9.05
N GLU A 229 6.94 -12.31 -8.51
CA GLU A 229 6.94 -12.56 -7.06
C GLU A 229 8.35 -12.51 -6.46
N GLN A 230 9.31 -13.17 -7.09
CA GLN A 230 10.71 -13.16 -6.66
C GLN A 230 11.31 -11.75 -6.73
N GLY A 231 11.09 -11.03 -7.83
CA GLY A 231 11.61 -9.69 -8.05
C GLY A 231 11.05 -8.63 -7.10
N LEU A 232 9.91 -8.90 -6.47
CA LEU A 232 9.26 -8.02 -5.49
C LEU A 232 9.53 -8.39 -4.03
N THR A 233 10.09 -9.56 -3.75
CA THR A 233 10.27 -10.07 -2.38
C THR A 233 11.06 -9.09 -1.49
N ASP A 234 12.16 -8.55 -2.00
CA ASP A 234 12.98 -7.59 -1.25
C ASP A 234 12.23 -6.27 -0.99
N TYR A 235 11.44 -5.80 -1.95
CA TYR A 235 10.62 -4.58 -1.79
C TYR A 235 9.54 -4.78 -0.74
N PHE A 236 8.91 -5.96 -0.69
CA PHE A 236 7.96 -6.29 0.37
C PHE A 236 8.62 -6.25 1.75
N GLY A 237 9.80 -6.85 1.89
CA GLY A 237 10.57 -6.80 3.15
C GLY A 237 10.87 -5.36 3.59
N GLN A 238 11.36 -4.54 2.66
CA GLN A 238 11.62 -3.12 2.91
C GLN A 238 10.35 -2.34 3.26
N GLY A 239 9.24 -2.61 2.58
CA GLY A 239 7.95 -1.98 2.85
C GLY A 239 7.39 -2.31 4.23
N ILE A 240 7.59 -3.54 4.72
CA ILE A 240 7.22 -3.94 6.08
C ILE A 240 8.07 -3.21 7.12
N GLN A 241 9.39 -3.17 6.91
CA GLN A 241 10.32 -2.47 7.79
C GLN A 241 9.99 -0.98 7.86
N MET A 242 9.72 -0.35 6.71
CA MET A 242 9.35 1.06 6.67
C MET A 242 8.02 1.32 7.40
N GLY A 243 7.03 0.46 7.20
CA GLY A 243 5.77 0.55 7.95
C GLY A 243 5.98 0.49 9.48
N SER A 244 6.91 -0.33 9.95
CA SER A 244 7.28 -0.39 11.36
C SER A 244 7.94 0.90 11.85
N LYS A 245 8.86 1.47 11.06
CA LYS A 245 9.49 2.76 11.37
C LYS A 245 8.46 3.88 11.45
N MET A 246 7.54 3.97 10.48
CA MET A 246 6.52 5.02 10.44
C MET A 246 5.57 4.96 11.65
N ARG A 247 5.17 3.75 12.08
CA ARG A 247 4.40 3.59 13.32
C ARG A 247 5.19 4.04 14.56
N ASN A 248 6.47 3.72 14.61
CA ASN A 248 7.33 4.14 15.70
C ASN A 248 7.47 5.68 15.75
N TYR A 249 7.71 6.34 14.61
CA TYR A 249 7.74 7.80 14.55
C TYR A 249 6.44 8.43 14.99
N ARG A 250 5.28 7.92 14.52
CA ARG A 250 3.97 8.40 14.97
C ARG A 250 3.84 8.36 16.49
N LYS A 251 4.24 7.24 17.11
CA LYS A 251 4.22 7.08 18.57
C LYS A 251 5.19 8.03 19.26
N VAL A 252 6.43 8.11 18.80
CA VAL A 252 7.46 8.96 19.39
C VAL A 252 7.07 10.44 19.34
N TYR A 253 6.54 10.91 18.21
CA TYR A 253 6.05 12.29 18.08
C TYR A 253 4.85 12.56 18.99
N HIS A 254 3.89 11.64 19.06
CA HIS A 254 2.77 11.74 19.99
C HIS A 254 3.24 11.85 21.45
N ASP A 255 4.14 10.96 21.89
CA ASP A 255 4.65 10.95 23.25
C ASP A 255 5.46 12.23 23.55
N LEU A 256 6.19 12.74 22.55
CA LEU A 256 6.91 14.01 22.65
C LEU A 256 5.94 15.20 22.83
N ILE A 257 4.85 15.25 22.07
CA ILE A 257 3.83 16.30 22.21
C ILE A 257 3.25 16.31 23.63
N ILE A 258 2.98 15.14 24.21
CA ILE A 258 2.47 15.04 25.58
C ILE A 258 3.48 15.63 26.56
N ARG A 259 4.76 15.21 26.49
CA ARG A 259 5.81 15.72 27.38
C ARG A 259 5.99 17.24 27.25
N ILE A 260 6.01 17.77 26.03
CA ILE A 260 6.12 19.21 25.79
C ILE A 260 4.94 19.96 26.42
N ASN A 261 3.70 19.49 26.21
CA ASN A 261 2.53 20.13 26.80
C ASN A 261 2.53 20.10 28.33
N GLU A 262 3.05 19.02 28.94
CA GLU A 262 3.21 18.92 30.40
C GLU A 262 4.25 19.92 30.91
N LEU A 263 5.40 20.03 30.24
CA LEU A 263 6.45 21.00 30.60
C LEU A 263 6.00 22.45 30.43
N ILE A 264 5.32 22.76 29.32
CA ILE A 264 4.81 24.11 29.03
C ILE A 264 3.84 24.59 30.12
N LYS A 265 2.99 23.70 30.65
CA LYS A 265 2.05 24.02 31.75
C LYS A 265 2.74 24.37 33.07
N LEU A 266 3.99 23.95 33.25
CA LEU A 266 4.77 24.22 34.46
C LEU A 266 5.53 25.55 34.38
N LEU A 267 5.52 26.24 33.23
CA LEU A 267 6.14 27.54 33.08
C LEU A 267 5.26 28.65 33.69
N PRO A 268 5.81 29.50 34.58
CA PRO A 268 5.01 30.45 35.36
C PRO A 268 4.44 31.61 34.54
N ASP A 269 5.14 32.05 33.50
CA ASP A 269 4.76 33.23 32.72
C ASP A 269 4.29 32.89 31.29
N TYR A 270 4.32 31.61 30.91
CA TYR A 270 3.81 31.17 29.62
C TYR A 270 2.29 31.06 29.66
N ARG A 271 1.61 31.65 28.68
CA ARG A 271 0.16 31.51 28.50
C ARG A 271 -0.12 30.88 27.15
N ILE A 272 -0.85 29.77 27.18
CA ILE A 272 -1.32 29.07 25.99
C ILE A 272 -2.41 29.93 25.33
N ASP A 273 -2.29 30.19 24.03
CA ASP A 273 -3.39 30.71 23.22
C ASP A 273 -4.33 29.54 22.86
N GLU A 274 -5.49 29.49 23.51
CA GLU A 274 -6.47 28.41 23.32
C GLU A 274 -7.03 28.35 21.89
N ALA A 275 -7.15 29.49 21.20
CA ALA A 275 -7.65 29.52 19.83
C ALA A 275 -6.62 28.92 18.85
N GLN A 276 -5.35 29.31 19.01
CA GLN A 276 -4.25 28.77 18.21
C GLN A 276 -4.03 27.28 18.45
N VAL A 277 -4.18 26.82 19.70
CA VAL A 277 -4.10 25.38 20.03
C VAL A 277 -5.24 24.59 19.39
N GLN A 278 -6.47 25.09 19.44
CA GLN A 278 -7.61 24.42 18.80
C GLN A 278 -7.41 24.30 17.29
N GLU A 279 -7.03 25.38 16.61
CA GLU A 279 -6.74 25.37 15.17
C GLU A 279 -5.63 24.34 14.82
N ASN A 280 -4.56 24.30 15.63
CA ASN A 280 -3.46 23.38 15.42
C ASN A 280 -3.83 21.91 15.71
N GLN A 281 -4.86 21.65 16.53
CA GLN A 281 -5.33 20.30 16.87
C GLN A 281 -6.34 19.74 15.86
N GLU A 282 -6.98 20.57 15.03
CA GLU A 282 -7.94 20.09 14.02
C GLU A 282 -7.30 19.06 13.07
N SER A 283 -6.04 19.26 12.69
CA SER A 283 -5.28 18.31 11.86
C SER A 283 -4.89 17.01 12.57
N LEU A 284 -5.09 16.90 13.88
CA LEU A 284 -4.75 15.73 14.69
C LEU A 284 -5.93 14.80 14.98
N LEU A 285 -7.11 15.11 14.42
CA LEU A 285 -8.32 14.29 14.56
C LEU A 285 -8.27 13.07 13.64
N PHE A 286 -7.39 12.11 13.95
CA PHE A 286 -7.27 10.85 13.24
C PHE A 286 -7.15 9.66 14.21
N ASP A 287 -7.47 8.45 13.72
CA ASP A 287 -7.34 7.23 14.49
C ASP A 287 -5.85 6.84 14.66
N ALA A 288 -5.31 7.05 15.86
CA ALA A 288 -3.92 6.72 16.21
C ALA A 288 -3.65 5.21 16.27
N SER A 289 -4.69 4.36 16.34
CA SER A 289 -4.58 2.90 16.34
C SER A 289 -4.52 2.31 14.93
N LEU A 290 -4.65 3.13 13.88
CA LEU A 290 -4.60 2.69 12.50
C LEU A 290 -3.27 1.96 12.21
N GLY A 291 -3.37 0.71 11.77
CA GLY A 291 -2.20 -0.10 11.40
C GLY A 291 -1.50 -0.81 12.55
N GLU A 292 -2.07 -0.80 13.74
CA GLU A 292 -1.69 -1.73 14.81
C GLU A 292 -2.39 -3.08 14.61
N ASP A 293 -1.64 -4.17 14.77
CA ASP A 293 -2.24 -5.50 14.86
C ASP A 293 -2.92 -5.60 16.22
N LYS A 294 -4.26 -5.70 16.22
CA LYS A 294 -5.01 -6.03 17.44
C LYS A 294 -4.48 -7.37 17.95
N LYS A 295 -3.75 -7.32 19.06
CA LYS A 295 -3.33 -8.51 19.81
C LYS A 295 -4.53 -9.33 20.25
#